data_AF-A0A2V7FFM9-F1
#
_entry.id   AF-A0A2V7FFM9-F1
#
_cell.length_a   1.000
_cell.length_b   1.000
_cell.length_c   1.000
_cell.angle_alpha   90.00
_cell.angle_beta   90.00
_cell.angle_gamma   90.00
#
_symmetry.space_group_name_H-M   'P 1'
#
loop_
_entity.id
_entity.type
_entity.pdbx_description
1 polymer ?
#
loop_
_entity_poly.entity_id
_entity_poly.type
_entity_poly.pdbx_seq_one_letter_code
_entity_poly.pdbx_strand_id
1 'polypeptide(L)'
;MKWVVDFYHQRRALVARYDVDAPSAAAAVVLGRQALLAQHPPAPPRGRPSLFERAERIGGQDGTGWIVYRIAKGDGMPADAVSP
;
A
#
# COMPACT_ATOMS: atom_id res chain seq x y z
N MET A 1 -6.91 15.70 -7.68
CA MET A 1 -8.03 14.76 -7.92
C MET A 1 -8.07 13.79 -6.76
N LYS A 2 -9.25 13.39 -6.27
CA LYS A 2 -9.33 12.35 -5.24
C LYS A 2 -9.03 10.97 -5.83
N TRP A 3 -8.28 10.18 -5.08
CA TRP A 3 -7.96 8.78 -5.36
C TRP A 3 -8.17 7.96 -4.10
N VAL A 4 -8.55 6.71 -4.30
CA VAL A 4 -8.59 5.68 -3.28
C VAL A 4 -7.45 4.71 -3.59
N VAL A 5 -6.60 4.44 -2.61
CA VAL A 5 -5.52 3.47 -2.72
C VAL A 5 -5.64 2.45 -1.59
N ASP A 6 -5.80 1.18 -1.95
CA ASP A 6 -5.84 0.08 -1.01
C ASP A 6 -4.48 -0.65 -1.02
N PHE A 7 -3.90 -0.83 0.15
CA PHE A 7 -2.72 -1.65 0.39
C PHE A 7 -3.10 -2.94 1.08
N TYR A 8 -2.62 -4.07 0.57
CA TYR A 8 -2.81 -5.37 1.18
C TYR A 8 -1.51 -5.87 1.81
N HIS A 9 -1.59 -6.32 3.06
CA HIS A 9 -0.49 -6.96 3.76
C HIS A 9 -0.54 -8.48 3.54
N GLN A 10 0.32 -9.00 2.67
CA GLN A 10 0.28 -10.39 2.22
C GLN A 10 0.36 -11.42 3.37
N ARG A 11 1.24 -11.18 4.35
CA ARG A 11 1.44 -12.11 5.48
C ARG A 11 0.38 -12.03 6.59
N ARG A 12 -0.39 -10.94 6.65
CA ARG A 12 -1.33 -10.66 7.75
C ARG A 12 -2.78 -10.62 7.29
N ALA A 13 -3.03 -10.82 5.99
CA ALA A 13 -4.34 -10.72 5.37
C ALA A 13 -5.09 -9.43 5.76
N LEU A 14 -4.37 -8.31 5.82
CA LEU A 14 -4.90 -7.01 6.29
C LEU A 14 -4.95 -6.01 5.13
N VAL A 15 -6.01 -5.21 5.07
CA VAL A 15 -6.16 -4.14 4.07
C VAL A 15 -6.12 -2.79 4.77
N ALA A 16 -5.33 -1.86 4.24
CA ALA A 16 -5.28 -0.46 4.66
C ALA A 16 -5.66 0.44 3.47
N ARG A 17 -6.72 1.23 3.65
CA ARG A 17 -7.29 2.11 2.62
C ARG A 17 -6.94 3.56 2.90
N TYR A 18 -6.52 4.28 1.86
CA TYR A 18 -6.17 5.70 1.92
C TYR A 18 -6.89 6.48 0.84
N ASP A 19 -7.58 7.54 1.24
CA ASP A 19 -8.11 8.55 0.34
C ASP A 19 -7.09 9.69 0.24
N VAL A 20 -6.57 9.94 -0.97
CA VAL A 20 -5.51 10.94 -1.20
C VAL A 20 -5.87 11.87 -2.34
N ASP A 21 -5.51 13.14 -2.21
CA ASP A 21 -5.57 14.09 -3.32
C ASP A 21 -4.24 14.06 -4.08
N ALA A 22 -4.29 13.67 -5.35
CA ALA A 22 -3.11 13.56 -6.20
C ALA A 22 -3.41 13.95 -7.65
N PRO A 23 -2.39 14.44 -8.39
CA PRO A 23 -2.52 14.76 -9.81
C PRO A 23 -2.58 13.51 -10.71
N SER A 24 -2.12 12.35 -10.23
CA SER A 24 -2.09 11.08 -10.99
C SER A 24 -2.22 9.86 -10.08
N ALA A 25 -2.55 8.71 -10.65
CA ALA A 25 -2.58 7.43 -9.94
C ALA A 25 -1.21 7.06 -9.33
N ALA A 26 -0.11 7.30 -10.05
CA ALA A 26 1.23 7.04 -9.55
C ALA A 26 1.57 7.93 -8.34
N ALA A 27 1.21 9.22 -8.39
CA ALA A 27 1.37 10.12 -7.26
C ALA A 27 0.49 9.71 -6.07
N ALA A 28 -0.74 9.22 -6.33
CA ALA A 28 -1.62 8.70 -5.29
C ALA A 28 -1.01 7.50 -4.56
N VAL A 29 -0.39 6.56 -5.29
CA VAL A 29 0.32 5.41 -4.68
C VAL A 29 1.47 5.88 -3.80
N VAL A 30 2.28 6.84 -4.25
CA VAL A 30 3.40 7.36 -3.45
C VAL A 30 2.90 8.00 -2.16
N LEU A 31 1.88 8.85 -2.25
CA LEU A 31 1.29 9.51 -1.07
C LEU A 31 0.63 8.51 -0.12
N GLY A 32 -0.13 7.56 -0.66
CA GLY A 32 -0.74 6.47 0.12
C GLY A 32 0.31 5.61 0.82
N ARG A 33 1.43 5.32 0.14
CA ARG A 33 2.55 4.56 0.71
C ARG A 33 3.23 5.32 1.85
N GLN A 34 3.39 6.63 1.73
CA GLN A 34 3.93 7.46 2.82
C GLN A 34 3.01 7.44 4.05
N ALA A 35 1.69 7.58 3.84
CA ALA A 35 0.70 7.49 4.92
C ALA A 35 0.68 6.11 5.58
N LEU A 36 0.78 5.04 4.78
CA LEU A 36 0.87 3.67 5.23
C LEU A 36 2.08 3.46 6.15
N LEU A 37 3.27 3.91 5.73
CA LEU A 37 4.49 3.74 6.51
C LEU A 37 4.50 4.56 7.81
N ALA A 38 3.77 5.68 7.85
CA ALA A 38 3.59 6.45 9.07
C ALA A 38 2.71 5.72 10.10
N GLN A 39 1.68 4.98 9.66
CA GLN A 39 0.77 4.22 10.53
C GLN A 39 1.29 2.81 10.85
N HIS A 40 2.00 2.21 9.90
CA HIS A 40 2.57 0.87 9.98
C HIS A 40 4.07 0.95 9.68
N PRO A 41 4.87 1.45 10.65
CA PRO A 41 6.31 1.53 10.47
C PRO A 41 6.88 0.13 10.16
N PRO A 42 7.82 0.01 9.21
CA PRO A 42 8.52 -1.23 8.95
C PRO A 42 9.09 -1.77 10.24
N ALA A 43 8.91 -3.07 10.49
CA ALA A 43 9.61 -3.70 11.60
C ALA A 43 11.13 -3.49 11.39
N PRO A 44 11.89 -3.10 12.42
CA PRO A 44 13.32 -2.93 12.29
C PRO A 44 13.93 -4.25 11.77
N PRO A 45 14.85 -4.18 10.79
CA PRO A 45 15.39 -5.37 10.15
C PRO A 45 16.05 -6.25 11.21
N ARG A 46 15.49 -7.45 11.43
CA ARG A 46 16.06 -8.47 12.31
C ARG A 46 17.24 -9.13 11.60
N GLY A 47 18.37 -8.41 11.52
CA GLY A 47 19.63 -8.93 10.98
C GLY A 47 19.81 -8.73 9.47
N ARG A 48 20.78 -9.46 8.89
CA ARG A 48 21.09 -9.39 7.47
C ARG A 48 19.96 -10.04 6.67
N PRO A 49 19.34 -9.32 5.70
CA PRO A 49 18.29 -9.90 4.87
C PRO A 49 18.86 -11.06 4.06
N SER A 50 18.14 -12.18 4.06
CA SER A 50 18.40 -13.37 3.27
C SER A 50 18.43 -13.05 1.77
N LEU A 51 19.03 -13.93 0.96
CA LEU A 51 19.04 -13.76 -0.50
C LEU A 51 17.62 -13.68 -1.08
N PHE A 52 16.68 -14.42 -0.50
CA PHE A 52 15.26 -14.38 -0.86
C PHE A 52 14.65 -13.00 -0.58
N GLU A 53 14.81 -12.45 0.62
CA GLU A 53 14.29 -11.11 0.97
C GLU A 53 14.92 -9.99 0.12
N ARG A 54 16.17 -10.17 -0.34
CA ARG A 54 16.82 -9.24 -1.27
C ARG A 54 16.24 -9.34 -2.67
N ALA A 55 15.97 -10.55 -3.16
CA ALA A 55 15.34 -10.77 -4.46
C ALA A 55 13.91 -10.19 -4.50
N GLU A 56 13.13 -10.38 -3.43
CA GLU A 56 11.81 -9.75 -3.27
C GLU A 56 11.92 -8.22 -3.36
N ARG A 57 12.92 -7.62 -2.70
CA ARG A 57 13.17 -6.17 -2.75
C ARG A 57 13.51 -5.64 -4.14
N ILE A 58 14.25 -6.41 -4.93
CA ILE A 58 14.55 -6.07 -6.32
C ILE A 58 13.31 -6.27 -7.21
N GLY A 59 12.45 -7.24 -6.90
CA GLY A 59 11.17 -7.48 -7.56
C GLY A 59 10.05 -6.50 -7.22
N GLY A 60 10.36 -5.39 -6.51
CA GLY A 60 9.39 -4.35 -6.16
C GLY A 60 8.63 -4.59 -4.85
N GLN A 61 8.96 -5.64 -4.10
CA GLN A 61 8.43 -5.89 -2.75
C GLN A 61 9.38 -5.31 -1.71
N ASP A 62 9.05 -4.20 -1.10
CA ASP A 62 9.88 -3.48 -0.11
C ASP A 62 10.19 -4.25 1.19
N GLY A 63 9.87 -5.55 1.27
CA GLY A 63 10.10 -6.40 2.44
C GLY A 63 9.19 -6.06 3.64
N THR A 64 8.36 -5.02 3.53
CA THR A 64 7.36 -4.67 4.55
C THR A 64 6.13 -5.58 4.47
N GLY A 65 5.95 -6.26 3.33
CA GLY A 65 4.83 -7.17 3.06
C GLY A 65 3.56 -6.46 2.59
N TRP A 66 3.62 -5.14 2.39
CA TRP A 66 2.53 -4.35 1.85
C TRP A 66 2.62 -4.21 0.33
N ILE A 67 1.54 -4.53 -0.36
CA ILE A 67 1.42 -4.38 -1.80
C ILE A 67 0.29 -3.43 -2.15
N VAL A 68 0.42 -2.70 -3.25
CA VAL A 68 -0.73 -1.98 -3.82
C VAL A 68 -1.70 -3.02 -4.36
N TYR A 69 -2.92 -3.05 -3.81
CA TYR A 69 -3.96 -3.98 -4.20
C TYR A 69 -4.94 -3.33 -5.19
N ARG A 70 -5.32 -2.07 -4.93
CA ARG A 70 -6.27 -1.34 -5.76
C ARG A 70 -5.92 0.14 -5.80
N ILE A 71 -6.10 0.75 -6.97
CA ILE A 71 -6.08 2.21 -7.15
C ILE A 71 -7.35 2.56 -7.92
N ALA A 72 -8.18 3.42 -7.35
CA ALA A 72 -9.39 3.90 -7.99
C ALA A 72 -9.43 5.42 -7.95
N LYS A 73 -9.96 6.04 -9.00
CA LYS A 73 -10.27 7.46 -8.97
C LYS A 73 -11.47 7.66 -8.04
N GLY A 74 -11.36 8.64 -7.14
CA GLY A 74 -12.38 8.99 -6.16
C GLY A 74 -13.54 9.72 -6.83
N ASP A 75 -14.27 9.01 -7.68
CA ASP A 75 -15.45 9.53 -8.39
C ASP A 75 -16.67 9.43 -7.46
N GLY A 76 -16.60 10.04 -6.28
CA GLY A 76 -17.74 10.22 -5.37
C GLY A 76 -18.52 8.96 -4.95
N MET A 77 -17.99 7.75 -5.15
CA MET A 77 -18.71 6.54 -4.75
C MET A 77 -18.49 6.27 -3.26
N PRO A 78 -19.54 6.32 -2.41
CA PRO A 78 -19.40 6.16 -0.97
C PRO A 78 -18.83 4.78 -0.61
N ALA A 79 -18.11 4.75 0.50
CA ALA A 79 -17.33 3.62 1.00
C ALA A 79 -18.15 2.32 1.24
N ASP A 80 -19.47 2.36 1.12
CA ASP A 80 -20.40 1.24 1.36
C ASP A 80 -20.82 0.46 0.11
N ALA A 81 -20.29 0.77 -1.07
CA ALA A 81 -20.52 -0.06 -2.27
C ALA A 81 -19.61 -1.29 -2.31
N VAL A 82 -19.54 -2.03 -1.20
CA VAL A 82 -19.22 -3.45 -1.19
C VAL A 82 -20.30 -4.10 -0.34
N SER A 83 -21.31 -4.65 -1.02
CA SER A 83 -22.34 -5.51 -0.44
C SER A 83 -22.16 -6.94 -0.98
N PRO A 84 -22.66 -7.96 -0.25
CA PRO A 84 -22.03 -9.26 0.02
C PRO A 84 -21.98 -10.26 -1.13
#